data_AF-A0A852RVL4-F1
#
_entry.id   AF-A0A852RVL4-F1
#
_cell.length_a   1.000
_cell.length_b   1.000
_cell.length_c   1.000
_cell.angle_alpha   90.00
_cell.angle_beta   90.00
_cell.angle_gamma   90.00
#
_symmetry.space_group_name_H-M   'P 1'
#
loop_
_entity.id
_entity.type
_entity.pdbx_description
1 polymer ?
#
loop_
_entity_poly.entity_id
_entity_poly.type
_entity_poly.pdbx_seq_one_letter_code
_entity_poly.pdbx_strand_id
1 'polypeptide(L)'
;MGDLLERYRRKRDFTRTPEPAGAVGEQPAGARFVVQRHRASRLHYDLRFEIDGVLVSWAVPKGPTLDPGARRLAVHVEDHPIEYLHFEGVIPSGQYGGGDVIVWDTGTWEPVRTDDPRAAVRDGELHAEVHGHKLRGRLVLVRTGAEGDRESWMLLHKRDAHAVDGWNPEEHPRSVLTGRTNDDVAADPDRRWRSGAPAAEAEEVLLPDPLPDEAVASLEDLGREGTWEVFGRRLKLTNLDKVLFPGEPPVTKRELLAYTARIAPVAIPYLRGRPLNLHRYPDGADAKGFWHKQRPDHAPDWLGAWDNPEADPGETTTYVVADEPAALVWAANFGALEWHPWTSLATAPHEPTYALVDIDPGERTTWEEVLTLARLHRTALDHLGVLARPKVTGRRGIQVWIPVVPGYTFDDTRAWVEQLSRTVGKVLPDLVSWKWEVRARKGRARLDYTQNAINKTLVAPYSPRPAPGAPVSVPIGWGELDDPGLRPDRWTIRTVLDRLASRGDPFQALLDAGQELPEIT
;
A
#
# COMPACT_ATOMS: atom_id res chain seq x y z
N MET A 1 18.07 32.22 19.26
CA MET A 1 17.14 31.12 19.59
C MET A 1 18.01 29.92 19.93
N GLY A 2 17.91 29.35 21.14
CA GLY A 2 18.70 28.17 21.51
C GLY A 2 18.32 26.97 20.65
N ASP A 3 19.20 25.96 20.54
CA ASP A 3 18.90 24.70 19.86
C ASP A 3 17.76 23.98 20.60
N LEU A 4 16.55 23.99 20.04
CA LEU A 4 15.34 23.40 20.64
C LEU A 4 15.49 21.89 20.88
N LEU A 5 16.38 21.23 20.14
CA LEU A 5 16.65 19.79 20.25
C LEU A 5 17.86 19.46 21.14
N GLU A 6 18.50 20.44 21.78
CA GLU A 6 19.72 20.24 22.58
C GLU A 6 19.49 19.23 23.73
N ARG A 7 18.37 19.38 24.46
CA ARG A 7 17.99 18.48 25.56
C ARG A 7 17.65 17.08 25.05
N TYR A 8 17.05 16.98 23.86
CA TYR A 8 16.74 15.71 23.21
C TYR A 8 18.03 14.95 22.87
N ARG A 9 18.93 15.59 22.13
CA ARG A 9 20.20 15.01 21.67
C ARG A 9 21.10 14.61 22.83
N ARG A 10 21.14 15.40 23.92
CA ARG A 10 21.93 15.06 25.13
C ARG A 10 21.46 13.79 25.85
N LYS A 11 20.19 13.42 25.70
CA LYS A 11 19.61 12.23 26.38
C LYS A 11 19.76 10.93 25.60
N ARG A 12 20.21 10.96 24.33
CA ARG A 12 20.31 9.79 23.46
C ARG A 12 21.76 9.51 23.04
N ASP A 13 22.04 8.24 22.83
CA ASP A 13 23.24 7.78 22.14
C ASP A 13 22.83 7.22 20.77
N PHE A 14 22.90 8.05 19.74
CA PHE A 14 22.49 7.73 18.36
C PHE A 14 23.38 6.68 17.68
N THR A 15 24.49 6.27 18.30
CA THR A 15 25.25 5.10 17.84
C THR A 15 24.59 3.78 18.27
N ARG A 16 23.66 3.85 19.23
CA ARG A 16 23.01 2.68 19.85
C ARG A 16 21.50 2.68 19.65
N THR A 17 20.85 3.85 19.65
CA THR A 17 19.40 3.95 19.44
C THR A 17 19.06 4.09 17.95
N PRO A 18 17.97 3.47 17.45
CA PRO A 18 17.46 3.71 16.10
C PRO A 18 16.67 5.02 15.98
N GLU A 19 16.54 5.79 17.07
CA GLU A 19 15.86 7.09 17.06
C GLU A 19 16.59 8.12 16.17
N PRO A 20 15.86 9.00 15.46
CA PRO A 20 16.47 10.02 14.62
C PRO A 20 17.15 11.12 15.44
N ALA A 21 18.37 11.51 15.09
CA ALA A 21 19.05 12.66 15.71
C ALA A 21 18.42 14.02 15.33
N GLY A 22 17.86 14.07 14.10
CA GLY A 22 17.05 15.14 13.50
C GLY A 22 17.70 16.52 13.38
N ALA A 23 17.13 17.37 12.54
CA ALA A 23 17.38 18.81 12.50
C ALA A 23 16.12 19.60 12.89
N VAL A 24 16.25 20.89 13.21
CA VAL A 24 15.06 21.75 13.30
C VAL A 24 14.55 21.95 11.87
N GLY A 25 13.32 21.54 11.58
CA GLY A 25 12.76 21.60 10.23
C GLY A 25 12.39 23.03 9.80
N GLU A 26 12.38 23.30 8.49
CA GLU A 26 11.71 24.49 7.93
C GLU A 26 10.19 24.32 8.08
N GLN A 27 9.48 25.37 8.53
CA GLN A 27 8.02 25.30 8.77
C GLN A 27 7.26 25.02 7.46
N PRO A 28 6.63 23.85 7.30
CA PRO A 28 5.69 23.63 6.20
C PRO A 28 4.37 24.33 6.50
N ALA A 29 3.56 24.57 5.46
CA ALA A 29 2.19 25.01 5.60
C ALA A 29 1.29 23.87 6.12
N GLY A 30 1.28 23.65 7.44
CA GLY A 30 0.39 22.70 8.11
C GLY A 30 0.97 22.19 9.43
N ALA A 31 0.19 22.24 10.53
CA ALA A 31 0.62 21.76 11.83
C ALA A 31 0.19 20.29 12.01
N ARG A 32 1.15 19.37 12.13
CA ARG A 32 0.91 17.93 12.33
C ARG A 32 0.93 17.56 13.81
N PHE A 33 0.27 16.46 14.14
CA PHE A 33 0.37 15.85 15.46
C PHE A 33 0.55 14.34 15.32
N VAL A 34 1.15 13.74 16.34
CA VAL A 34 1.30 12.29 16.44
C VAL A 34 1.00 11.85 17.87
N VAL A 35 0.47 10.64 18.00
CA VAL A 35 0.39 9.92 19.26
C VAL A 35 1.11 8.60 19.10
N GLN A 36 2.18 8.38 19.86
CA GLN A 36 2.91 7.12 19.85
C GLN A 36 2.54 6.27 21.07
N ARG A 37 2.21 4.99 20.86
CA ARG A 37 2.01 4.04 21.96
C ARG A 37 3.33 3.36 22.27
N HIS A 38 3.82 3.58 23.48
CA HIS A 38 5.17 3.23 23.89
C HIS A 38 5.15 2.30 25.11
N ARG A 39 5.59 1.05 24.93
CA ARG A 39 5.82 0.09 26.02
C ARG A 39 7.27 0.15 26.49
N ALA A 40 7.57 1.18 27.26
CA ALA A 40 8.81 1.26 28.02
C ALA A 40 8.71 0.43 29.31
N SER A 41 9.36 0.87 30.39
CA SER A 41 9.15 0.29 31.74
C SER A 41 7.67 0.23 32.17
N ARG A 42 6.85 1.14 31.63
CA ARG A 42 5.39 1.14 31.71
C ARG A 42 4.83 1.60 30.37
N LEU A 43 3.65 1.08 30.01
CA LEU A 43 2.88 1.58 28.89
C LEU A 43 2.50 3.05 29.11
N HIS A 44 2.71 3.87 28.11
CA HIS A 44 2.22 5.24 28.02
C HIS A 44 2.04 5.63 26.56
N TYR A 45 1.47 6.81 26.35
CA TYR A 45 1.25 7.37 25.02
C TYR A 45 1.92 8.74 24.93
N ASP A 46 2.81 8.93 23.97
CA ASP A 46 3.45 10.21 23.73
C ASP A 46 2.60 11.02 22.75
N LEU A 47 1.85 12.01 23.26
CA LEU A 47 1.09 12.97 22.46
C LEU A 47 2.02 14.13 22.08
N ARG A 48 2.14 14.43 20.79
CA ARG A 48 3.09 15.43 20.30
C ARG A 48 2.46 16.32 19.24
N PHE A 49 2.73 17.62 19.34
CA PHE A 49 2.29 18.63 18.39
C PHE A 49 3.50 19.28 17.73
N GLU A 50 3.49 19.39 16.39
CA GLU A 50 4.47 20.18 15.65
C GLU A 50 4.26 21.67 15.93
N ILE A 51 5.23 22.28 16.58
CA ILE A 51 5.28 23.72 16.93
C ILE A 51 6.72 24.19 16.70
N ASP A 52 6.89 25.27 15.95
CA ASP A 52 8.20 25.88 15.66
C ASP A 52 9.25 24.90 15.08
N GLY A 53 8.82 23.97 14.22
CA GLY A 53 9.72 23.02 13.54
C GLY A 53 10.26 21.90 14.44
N VAL A 54 9.65 21.69 15.62
CA VAL A 54 9.91 20.55 16.53
C VAL A 54 8.59 19.96 17.05
N LEU A 55 8.66 18.77 17.65
CA LEU A 55 7.53 18.11 18.29
C LEU A 55 7.51 18.40 19.79
N VAL A 56 6.59 19.27 20.21
CA VAL A 56 6.33 19.55 21.62
C VAL A 56 5.50 18.41 22.20
N SER A 57 5.95 17.83 23.31
CA SER A 57 5.63 16.44 23.63
C SER A 57 5.17 16.20 25.06
N TRP A 58 4.14 15.38 25.24
CA TRP A 58 3.62 14.97 26.53
C TRP A 58 3.48 13.44 26.62
N ALA A 59 4.00 12.85 27.68
CA ALA A 59 3.74 11.45 28.03
C ALA A 59 2.42 11.32 28.80
N VAL A 60 1.48 10.53 28.29
CA VAL A 60 0.12 10.34 28.82
C VAL A 60 -0.04 8.88 29.25
N PRO A 61 0.12 8.53 30.55
CA PRO A 61 0.18 7.14 30.99
C PRO A 61 -1.08 6.30 30.71
N LYS A 62 -2.25 6.93 30.77
CA LYS A 62 -3.54 6.27 30.49
C LYS A 62 -4.06 6.56 29.07
N GLY A 63 -3.20 7.07 28.19
CA GLY A 63 -3.51 7.52 26.84
C GLY A 63 -4.38 8.79 26.76
N PRO A 64 -4.42 9.43 25.58
CA PRO A 64 -5.44 10.43 25.23
C PRO A 64 -6.85 9.86 25.38
N THR A 65 -7.88 10.67 25.22
CA THR A 65 -9.26 10.20 25.37
C THR A 65 -10.23 11.03 24.55
N LEU A 66 -11.29 10.40 24.05
CA LEU A 66 -12.47 11.11 23.51
C LEU A 66 -13.60 11.27 24.55
N ASP A 67 -13.43 10.71 25.75
CA ASP A 67 -14.41 10.84 26.83
C ASP A 67 -14.31 12.23 27.48
N PRO A 68 -15.34 13.09 27.35
CA PRO A 68 -15.31 14.43 27.91
C PRO A 68 -15.39 14.46 29.45
N GLY A 69 -15.77 13.34 30.09
CA GLY A 69 -15.75 13.16 31.54
C GLY A 69 -14.39 12.71 32.07
N ALA A 70 -13.50 12.21 31.22
CA ALA A 70 -12.19 11.71 31.64
C ALA A 70 -11.16 12.84 31.79
N ARG A 71 -10.34 12.74 32.84
CA ARG A 71 -9.20 13.64 33.09
C ARG A 71 -7.91 12.84 33.04
N ARG A 72 -7.05 13.11 32.05
CA ARG A 72 -5.83 12.33 31.80
C ARG A 72 -4.62 13.13 32.26
N LEU A 73 -3.80 12.55 33.14
CA LEU A 73 -2.49 13.12 33.46
C LEU A 73 -1.62 13.10 32.19
N ALA A 74 -0.98 14.22 31.90
CA ALA A 74 -0.01 14.39 30.84
C ALA A 74 1.26 15.00 31.44
N VAL A 75 2.43 14.43 31.15
CA VAL A 75 3.71 14.93 31.67
C VAL A 75 4.48 15.53 30.51
N HIS A 76 4.78 16.81 30.57
CA HIS A 76 5.54 17.50 29.53
C HIS A 76 6.99 16.98 29.54
N VAL A 77 7.48 16.53 28.39
CA VAL A 77 8.84 16.00 28.19
C VAL A 77 9.62 16.90 27.22
N GLU A 78 10.89 16.59 26.96
CA GLU A 78 11.67 17.35 25.98
C GLU A 78 11.04 17.34 24.58
N ASP A 79 11.29 18.38 23.79
CA ASP A 79 10.88 18.45 22.38
C ASP A 79 11.59 17.36 21.57
N HIS A 80 10.96 16.85 20.51
CA HIS A 80 11.50 15.80 19.66
C HIS A 80 11.66 16.30 18.21
N PRO A 81 12.56 15.69 17.42
CA PRO A 81 12.70 16.04 16.01
C PRO A 81 11.45 15.69 15.20
N ILE A 82 11.21 16.39 14.10
CA ILE A 82 10.01 16.19 13.24
C ILE A 82 10.00 14.80 12.62
N GLU A 83 11.17 14.24 12.31
CA GLU A 83 11.34 12.89 11.79
C GLU A 83 10.77 11.83 12.76
N TYR A 84 10.61 12.18 14.04
CA TYR A 84 10.01 11.31 15.04
C TYR A 84 8.50 11.10 14.86
N LEU A 85 7.82 11.91 14.02
CA LEU A 85 6.41 11.73 13.66
C LEU A 85 6.11 10.33 13.09
N HIS A 86 7.06 9.75 12.37
CA HIS A 86 6.88 8.48 11.66
C HIS A 86 7.65 7.33 12.33
N PHE A 87 8.20 7.54 13.53
CA PHE A 87 9.04 6.54 14.18
C PHE A 87 8.21 5.40 14.78
N GLU A 88 8.49 4.17 14.31
CA GLU A 88 8.10 2.89 14.90
C GLU A 88 9.31 1.98 15.05
N GLY A 89 9.39 1.22 16.14
CA GLY A 89 10.47 0.26 16.34
C GLY A 89 10.74 -0.09 17.81
N VAL A 90 11.88 -0.73 18.05
CA VAL A 90 12.34 -1.11 19.39
C VAL A 90 13.55 -0.26 19.78
N ILE A 91 13.39 0.55 20.82
CA ILE A 91 14.47 1.29 21.47
C ILE A 91 15.20 0.33 22.42
N PRO A 92 16.51 0.08 22.26
CA PRO A 92 17.24 -0.92 23.03
C PRO A 92 17.12 -0.73 24.55
N SER A 93 17.11 -1.85 25.28
CA SER A 93 17.09 -1.82 26.74
C SER A 93 18.33 -1.09 27.30
N GLY A 94 18.10 -0.26 28.33
CA GLY A 94 19.13 0.59 28.92
C GLY A 94 19.37 1.92 28.20
N GLN A 95 18.75 2.16 27.04
CA GLN A 95 18.62 3.51 26.47
C GLN A 95 17.50 4.30 27.16
N TYR A 96 17.58 5.62 27.10
CA TYR A 96 16.51 6.49 27.58
C TYR A 96 15.25 6.24 26.75
N GLY A 97 14.15 5.84 27.40
CA GLY A 97 12.94 5.42 26.69
C GLY A 97 13.04 4.04 26.04
N GLY A 98 13.89 3.14 26.54
CA GLY A 98 13.94 1.75 26.03
C GLY A 98 12.59 1.03 26.11
N GLY A 99 12.18 0.40 25.02
CA GLY A 99 10.83 -0.16 24.83
C GLY A 99 10.45 -0.24 23.35
N ASP A 100 9.29 -0.85 23.08
CA ASP A 100 8.71 -0.87 21.73
C ASP A 100 7.74 0.32 21.53
N VAL A 101 7.76 0.89 20.33
CA VAL A 101 7.03 2.10 19.96
C VAL A 101 6.28 1.87 18.65
N ILE A 102 5.00 2.26 18.62
CA ILE A 102 4.20 2.36 17.40
C ILE A 102 3.56 3.74 17.30
N VAL A 103 3.26 4.19 16.08
CA VAL A 103 2.45 5.37 15.80
C VAL A 103 0.98 4.99 15.94
N TRP A 104 0.44 5.24 17.13
CA TRP A 104 -0.93 4.88 17.50
C TRP A 104 -1.97 5.78 16.85
N ASP A 105 -1.67 7.06 16.60
CA ASP A 105 -2.51 7.98 15.82
C ASP A 105 -1.66 9.08 15.21
N THR A 106 -2.13 9.69 14.12
CA THR A 106 -1.46 10.82 13.45
C THR A 106 -2.49 11.64 12.68
N GLY A 107 -2.17 12.89 12.37
CA GLY A 107 -3.02 13.76 11.57
C GLY A 107 -2.59 15.22 11.62
N THR A 108 -3.52 16.11 11.31
CA THR A 108 -3.33 17.57 11.42
C THR A 108 -4.00 18.11 12.68
N TRP A 109 -3.56 19.28 13.12
CA TRP A 109 -4.22 20.01 14.20
C TRP A 109 -4.18 21.52 13.95
N GLU A 110 -5.06 22.24 14.63
CA GLU A 110 -5.11 23.69 14.61
C GLU A 110 -5.09 24.24 16.04
N PRO A 111 -4.28 25.28 16.33
CA PRO A 111 -4.34 25.95 17.62
C PRO A 111 -5.66 26.71 17.74
N VAL A 112 -6.32 26.53 18.87
CA VAL A 112 -7.57 27.24 19.18
C VAL A 112 -7.26 28.32 20.20
N ARG A 113 -7.75 29.55 19.96
CA ARG A 113 -7.58 30.74 20.82
C ARG A 113 -6.16 31.32 20.89
N THR A 114 -5.24 30.89 20.03
CA THR A 114 -3.89 31.47 19.96
C THR A 114 -3.35 31.39 18.53
N ASP A 115 -2.59 32.41 18.13
CA ASP A 115 -1.76 32.40 16.92
C ASP A 115 -0.29 32.04 17.24
N ASP A 116 0.06 31.95 18.53
CA ASP A 116 1.37 31.52 19.03
C ASP A 116 1.19 30.31 19.96
N PRO A 117 1.18 29.08 19.42
CA PRO A 117 1.02 27.87 20.22
C PRO A 117 2.20 27.64 21.18
N ARG A 118 3.40 28.13 20.87
CA ARG A 118 4.57 28.01 21.76
C ARG A 118 4.42 28.90 22.99
N ALA A 119 3.90 30.12 22.84
CA ALA A 119 3.51 30.97 23.96
C ALA A 119 2.42 30.30 24.80
N ALA A 120 1.39 29.74 24.18
CA ALA A 120 0.30 29.06 24.89
C ALA A 120 0.79 27.89 25.77
N VAL A 121 1.73 27.08 25.26
CA VAL A 121 2.39 26.04 26.07
C VAL A 121 3.19 26.64 27.23
N ARG A 122 3.94 27.73 27.01
CA ARG A 122 4.68 28.42 28.09
C ARG A 122 3.73 28.99 29.15
N ASP A 123 2.61 29.55 28.74
CA ASP A 123 1.60 30.14 29.61
C ASP A 123 0.79 29.08 30.39
N GLY A 124 0.84 27.83 29.95
CA GLY A 124 0.32 26.68 30.68
C GLY A 124 -1.05 26.20 30.21
N GLU A 125 -1.50 26.63 29.03
CA GLU A 125 -2.79 26.23 28.48
C GLU A 125 -2.73 26.16 26.95
N LEU A 126 -2.95 24.98 26.37
CA LEU A 126 -3.00 24.75 24.93
C LEU A 126 -4.34 24.12 24.56
N HIS A 127 -5.06 24.72 23.61
CA HIS A 127 -6.25 24.14 23.00
C HIS A 127 -5.91 23.75 21.56
N ALA A 128 -6.16 22.50 21.21
CA ALA A 128 -5.85 21.95 19.91
C ALA A 128 -7.11 21.29 19.33
N GLU A 129 -7.55 21.74 18.16
CA GLU A 129 -8.54 21.01 17.35
C GLU A 129 -7.77 19.96 16.55
N VAL A 130 -8.01 18.66 16.81
CA VAL A 130 -7.26 17.58 16.17
C VAL A 130 -8.10 16.85 15.11
N HIS A 131 -7.44 16.47 14.03
CA HIS A 131 -8.01 15.76 12.88
C HIS A 131 -7.20 14.49 12.60
N GLY A 132 -7.24 13.53 13.53
CA GLY A 132 -6.55 12.24 13.42
C GLY A 132 -7.42 11.10 12.89
N HIS A 133 -6.83 9.92 12.85
CA HIS A 133 -7.55 8.68 12.55
C HIS A 133 -8.39 8.23 13.74
N LYS A 134 -7.82 8.27 14.96
CA LYS A 134 -8.48 7.83 16.19
C LYS A 134 -8.99 8.99 17.03
N LEU A 135 -8.24 10.08 17.08
CA LEU A 135 -8.59 11.28 17.84
C LEU A 135 -9.10 12.36 16.89
N ARG A 136 -10.35 12.77 17.10
CA ARG A 136 -10.96 13.92 16.43
C ARG A 136 -11.66 14.79 17.47
N GLY A 137 -11.67 16.09 17.25
CA GLY A 137 -12.30 17.05 18.16
C GLY A 137 -11.27 17.84 18.98
N ARG A 138 -11.75 18.54 20.01
CA ARG A 138 -10.95 19.52 20.73
C ARG A 138 -10.31 18.96 21.99
N LEU A 139 -8.99 18.83 21.93
CA LEU A 139 -8.15 18.53 23.09
C LEU A 139 -7.73 19.81 23.81
N VAL A 140 -7.66 19.75 25.14
CA VAL A 140 -7.17 20.84 25.98
C VAL A 140 -6.13 20.29 26.96
N LEU A 141 -4.95 20.91 26.94
CA LEU A 141 -3.87 20.68 27.87
C LEU A 141 -3.79 21.87 28.83
N VAL A 142 -3.88 21.62 30.13
CA VAL A 142 -3.74 22.65 31.18
C VAL A 142 -2.67 22.23 32.17
N ARG A 143 -1.68 23.09 32.42
CA ARG A 143 -0.62 22.84 33.41
C ARG A 143 -1.21 22.89 34.82
N THR A 144 -0.98 21.83 35.59
CA THR A 144 -1.50 21.67 36.96
C THR A 144 -0.42 21.80 38.03
N GLY A 145 0.87 21.73 37.65
CA GLY A 145 2.00 21.95 38.54
C GLY A 145 3.34 21.74 37.85
N ALA A 146 4.43 22.13 38.52
CA ALA A 146 5.79 21.87 38.06
C ALA A 146 6.66 21.47 39.25
N GLU A 147 7.43 20.41 39.11
CA GLU A 147 8.40 19.96 40.12
C GLU A 147 9.76 19.69 39.44
N GLY A 148 10.71 20.58 39.71
CA GLY A 148 12.00 20.59 39.02
C GLY A 148 11.84 20.77 37.51
N ASP A 149 12.35 19.79 36.75
CA ASP A 149 12.44 19.79 35.29
C ASP A 149 11.22 19.14 34.59
N ARG A 150 10.19 18.78 35.37
CA ARG A 150 8.99 18.08 34.92
C ARG A 150 7.75 18.91 35.23
N GLU A 151 6.96 19.19 34.19
CA GLU A 151 5.67 19.86 34.34
C GLU A 151 4.55 18.82 34.24
N SER A 152 3.65 18.87 35.22
CA SER A 152 2.43 18.08 35.24
C SER A 152 1.32 18.87 34.57
N TRP A 153 0.64 18.23 33.62
CA TRP A 153 -0.45 18.77 32.83
C TRP A 153 -1.67 17.84 32.94
N MET A 154 -2.84 18.40 32.65
CA MET A 154 -4.09 17.66 32.50
C MET A 154 -4.55 17.76 31.06
N LEU A 155 -4.73 16.61 30.42
CA LEU A 155 -5.34 16.46 29.12
C LEU A 155 -6.84 16.16 29.28
N LEU A 156 -7.65 16.91 28.56
CA LEU A 156 -9.11 16.85 28.55
C LEU A 156 -9.61 16.84 27.11
N HIS A 157 -10.69 16.12 26.84
CA HIS A 157 -11.46 16.28 25.61
C HIS A 157 -12.66 17.18 25.88
N LYS A 158 -12.96 18.12 24.98
CA LYS A 158 -14.18 18.92 25.09
C LYS A 158 -15.38 18.08 24.69
N ARG A 159 -16.55 18.47 25.20
CA ARG A 159 -17.81 17.91 24.75
C ARG A 159 -18.17 18.57 23.43
N ASP A 160 -17.85 17.88 22.34
CA ASP A 160 -18.13 18.27 20.96
C ASP A 160 -18.76 17.10 20.18
N ALA A 161 -18.82 17.20 18.84
CA ALA A 161 -19.43 16.20 17.98
C ALA A 161 -18.66 14.86 17.94
N HIS A 162 -17.43 14.82 18.43
CA HIS A 162 -16.56 13.65 18.43
C HIS A 162 -16.40 13.02 19.83
N ALA A 163 -17.09 13.56 20.84
CA ALA A 163 -17.05 13.01 22.19
C ALA A 163 -17.67 11.60 22.25
N VAL A 164 -16.97 10.68 22.91
CA VAL A 164 -17.38 9.28 23.10
C VAL A 164 -17.28 8.94 24.58
N ASP A 165 -18.42 8.74 25.25
CA ASP A 165 -18.45 8.38 26.67
C ASP A 165 -17.80 7.01 26.90
N GLY A 166 -16.94 6.90 27.92
CA GLY A 166 -16.25 5.65 28.26
C GLY A 166 -15.10 5.27 27.32
N TRP A 167 -14.70 6.14 26.39
CA TRP A 167 -13.67 5.84 25.39
C TRP A 167 -12.34 5.38 26.01
N ASN A 168 -11.78 4.30 25.45
CA ASN A 168 -10.59 3.64 25.96
C ASN A 168 -9.52 3.47 24.85
N PRO A 169 -8.31 4.03 25.02
CA PRO A 169 -7.27 3.96 23.99
C PRO A 169 -6.74 2.54 23.73
N GLU A 170 -6.87 1.63 24.70
CA GLU A 170 -6.42 0.24 24.58
C GLU A 170 -7.33 -0.62 23.69
N GLU A 171 -8.55 -0.16 23.37
CA GLU A 171 -9.44 -0.81 22.39
C GLU A 171 -8.95 -0.61 20.94
N HIS A 172 -7.94 0.24 20.75
CA HIS A 172 -7.37 0.56 19.45
C HIS A 172 -5.85 0.29 19.42
N PRO A 173 -5.37 -0.95 19.66
CA PRO A 173 -3.95 -1.22 19.95
C PRO A 173 -3.01 -1.21 18.73
N ARG A 174 -3.54 -0.99 17.51
CA ARG A 174 -2.79 -1.07 16.24
C ARG A 174 -2.24 0.28 15.80
N SER A 175 -1.11 0.26 15.11
CA SER A 175 -0.57 1.43 14.41
C SER A 175 -1.53 1.90 13.31
N VAL A 176 -1.61 3.21 13.11
CA VAL A 176 -2.32 3.80 11.95
C VAL A 176 -1.46 3.84 10.69
N LEU A 177 -0.14 3.69 10.84
CA LEU A 177 0.82 3.59 9.74
C LEU A 177 0.88 2.14 9.25
N THR A 178 1.34 1.24 10.12
CA THR A 178 1.69 -0.14 9.72
C THR A 178 0.63 -1.19 10.03
N GLY A 179 -0.43 -0.84 10.78
CA GLY A 179 -1.44 -1.79 11.28
C GLY A 179 -0.92 -2.78 12.34
N ARG A 180 0.38 -2.73 12.66
CA ARG A 180 1.06 -3.59 13.64
C ARG A 180 0.68 -3.21 15.07
N THR A 181 0.67 -4.20 15.94
CA THR A 181 0.66 -3.97 17.39
C THR A 181 2.10 -3.83 17.90
N ASN A 182 2.24 -3.31 19.12
CA ASN A 182 3.51 -3.32 19.82
C ASN A 182 4.11 -4.75 19.96
N ASP A 183 3.28 -5.80 20.10
CA ASP A 183 3.76 -7.20 20.14
C ASP A 183 4.37 -7.63 18.82
N ASP A 184 3.75 -7.24 17.70
CA ASP A 184 4.28 -7.50 16.36
C ASP A 184 5.62 -6.77 16.14
N VAL A 185 5.76 -5.53 16.64
CA VAL A 185 7.01 -4.76 16.57
C VAL A 185 8.11 -5.37 17.44
N ALA A 186 7.78 -5.82 18.65
CA ALA A 186 8.74 -6.48 19.53
C ALA A 186 9.22 -7.83 18.98
N ALA A 187 8.37 -8.57 18.27
CA ALA A 187 8.68 -9.88 17.70
C ALA A 187 9.57 -9.84 16.44
N ASP A 188 9.62 -8.70 15.74
CA ASP A 188 10.43 -8.50 14.53
C ASP A 188 11.06 -7.09 14.53
N PRO A 189 12.13 -6.89 15.33
CA PRO A 189 12.80 -5.60 15.52
C PRO A 189 13.76 -5.23 14.38
N ASP A 190 14.10 -6.19 13.51
CA ASP A 190 15.06 -6.02 12.42
C ASP A 190 14.41 -5.46 11.15
N ARG A 191 13.07 -5.48 11.06
CA ARG A 191 12.29 -4.75 10.07
C ARG A 191 12.22 -3.26 10.43
N ARG A 192 13.38 -2.61 10.35
CA ARG A 192 13.58 -1.20 10.69
C ARG A 192 13.14 -0.28 9.55
N TRP A 193 12.37 0.73 9.92
CA TRP A 193 12.14 1.93 9.13
C TRP A 193 13.48 2.63 8.80
N ARG A 194 13.66 3.09 7.56
CA ARG A 194 14.86 3.81 7.09
C ARG A 194 14.59 5.32 7.17
N SER A 195 15.11 6.00 8.19
CA SER A 195 14.88 7.43 8.46
C SER A 195 15.64 8.39 7.52
N GLY A 196 15.87 8.03 6.26
CA GLY A 196 16.66 8.81 5.30
C GLY A 196 15.94 9.17 4.00
N ALA A 197 14.67 8.80 3.84
CA ALA A 197 13.89 9.08 2.63
C ALA A 197 13.16 10.44 2.72
N PRO A 198 13.07 11.24 1.64
CA PRO A 198 12.38 12.54 1.61
C PRO A 198 10.90 12.44 2.01
N ALA A 199 10.33 13.53 2.54
CA ALA A 199 8.95 13.59 3.05
C ALA A 199 7.84 13.24 2.03
N ALA A 200 8.14 13.26 0.73
CA ALA A 200 7.25 12.80 -0.34
C ALA A 200 7.13 11.26 -0.43
N GLU A 201 8.07 10.54 0.18
CA GLU A 201 8.11 9.07 0.30
C GLU A 201 7.66 8.60 1.71
N ALA A 202 7.41 9.54 2.63
CA ALA A 202 6.93 9.29 4.00
C ALA A 202 5.41 9.44 4.15
N GLU A 203 4.68 9.59 3.04
CA GLU A 203 3.24 9.44 3.01
C GLU A 203 2.94 7.94 2.77
N GLU A 204 2.94 7.14 3.85
CA GLU A 204 2.46 5.76 3.75
C GLU A 204 1.02 5.81 3.23
N VAL A 205 0.85 5.26 2.02
CA VAL A 205 -0.43 5.12 1.35
C VAL A 205 -1.34 4.28 2.23
N LEU A 206 -2.25 4.95 2.94
CA LEU A 206 -3.39 4.31 3.55
C LEU A 206 -4.11 3.53 2.45
N LEU A 207 -4.06 2.20 2.55
CA LEU A 207 -5.01 1.35 1.84
C LEU A 207 -6.40 1.89 2.20
N PRO A 208 -7.23 2.30 1.23
CA PRO A 208 -8.57 2.74 1.58
C PRO A 208 -9.28 1.60 2.32
N ASP A 209 -10.12 1.93 3.31
CA ASP A 209 -10.85 0.89 4.03
C ASP A 209 -11.68 0.07 3.03
N PRO A 210 -11.77 -1.26 3.22
CA PRO A 210 -12.68 -2.08 2.43
C PRO A 210 -14.09 -1.52 2.55
N LEU A 211 -14.84 -1.49 1.44
CA LEU A 211 -16.23 -1.06 1.49
C LEU A 211 -17.01 -1.95 2.46
N PRO A 212 -17.85 -1.36 3.33
CA PRO A 212 -18.77 -2.12 4.14
C PRO A 212 -19.68 -2.98 3.25
N ASP A 213 -20.02 -4.19 3.71
CA ASP A 213 -20.83 -5.12 2.91
C ASP A 213 -22.19 -4.52 2.54
N GLU A 214 -22.76 -3.65 3.37
CA GLU A 214 -23.99 -2.92 3.08
C GLU A 214 -23.87 -2.00 1.86
N ALA A 215 -22.70 -1.38 1.65
CA ALA A 215 -22.45 -0.49 0.51
C ALA A 215 -22.34 -1.27 -0.81
N VAL A 216 -21.90 -2.53 -0.73
CA VAL A 216 -21.91 -3.44 -1.89
C VAL A 216 -23.29 -4.08 -2.08
N ALA A 217 -24.00 -4.38 -0.98
CA ALA A 217 -25.35 -4.93 -1.01
C ALA A 217 -26.36 -3.98 -1.68
N SER A 218 -26.16 -2.66 -1.56
CA SER A 218 -27.01 -1.69 -2.29
C SER A 218 -26.95 -1.84 -3.81
N LEU A 219 -25.94 -2.54 -4.35
CA LEU A 219 -25.89 -2.89 -5.76
C LEU A 219 -27.00 -3.87 -6.13
N GLU A 220 -27.41 -4.77 -5.24
CA GLU A 220 -28.51 -5.73 -5.47
C GLU A 220 -29.88 -5.05 -5.54
N ASP A 221 -30.04 -3.90 -4.87
CA ASP A 221 -31.27 -3.12 -4.90
C ASP A 221 -31.50 -2.41 -6.25
N LEU A 222 -30.47 -2.32 -7.10
CA LEU A 222 -30.60 -1.74 -8.43
C LEU A 222 -31.27 -2.72 -9.40
N GLY A 223 -32.13 -2.22 -10.27
CA GLY A 223 -32.65 -2.96 -11.43
C GLY A 223 -31.55 -3.26 -12.47
N ARG A 224 -31.89 -3.30 -13.76
CA ARG A 224 -30.89 -3.55 -14.84
C ARG A 224 -29.87 -2.42 -15.03
N GLU A 225 -30.19 -1.24 -14.52
CA GLU A 225 -29.38 -0.03 -14.57
C GLU A 225 -29.71 0.84 -13.34
N GLY A 226 -28.84 1.79 -13.01
CA GLY A 226 -29.01 2.64 -11.85
C GLY A 226 -27.84 3.56 -11.58
N THR A 227 -27.92 4.34 -10.52
CA THR A 227 -26.77 5.11 -9.98
C THR A 227 -26.32 4.47 -8.69
N TRP A 228 -25.03 4.18 -8.56
CA TRP A 228 -24.43 3.62 -7.36
C TRP A 228 -23.44 4.61 -6.77
N GLU A 229 -23.54 4.85 -5.46
CA GLU A 229 -22.54 5.59 -4.71
C GLU A 229 -21.51 4.60 -4.15
N VAL A 230 -20.25 4.76 -4.56
CA VAL A 230 -19.18 3.81 -4.24
C VAL A 230 -17.89 4.59 -4.02
N PHE A 231 -17.25 4.41 -2.86
CA PHE A 231 -16.08 5.20 -2.43
C PHE A 231 -16.25 6.73 -2.58
N GLY A 232 -17.44 7.25 -2.22
CA GLY A 232 -17.74 8.68 -2.34
C GLY A 232 -17.92 9.20 -3.77
N ARG A 233 -17.91 8.31 -4.78
CA ARG A 233 -18.18 8.64 -6.19
C ARG A 233 -19.53 8.12 -6.62
N ARG A 234 -20.21 8.87 -7.48
CA ARG A 234 -21.48 8.45 -8.11
C ARG A 234 -21.21 7.89 -9.49
N LEU A 235 -21.56 6.62 -9.71
CA LEU A 235 -21.40 5.93 -10.99
C LEU A 235 -22.75 5.59 -11.59
N LYS A 236 -22.97 5.96 -12.86
CA LYS A 236 -24.11 5.46 -13.64
C LYS A 236 -23.76 4.07 -14.19
N LEU A 237 -24.52 3.08 -13.75
CA LEU A 237 -24.35 1.68 -14.12
C LEU A 237 -25.43 1.27 -15.12
N THR A 238 -25.05 0.42 -16.07
CA THR A 238 -25.93 -0.10 -17.12
C THR A 238 -25.69 -1.58 -17.36
N ASN A 239 -26.71 -2.30 -17.84
CA ASN A 239 -26.62 -3.71 -18.22
C ASN A 239 -26.12 -4.62 -17.09
N LEU A 240 -26.58 -4.39 -15.86
CA LEU A 240 -26.08 -5.08 -14.65
C LEU A 240 -26.26 -6.60 -14.72
N ASP A 241 -27.34 -7.08 -15.33
CA ASP A 241 -27.61 -8.52 -15.44
C ASP A 241 -26.93 -9.17 -16.67
N LYS A 242 -26.15 -8.41 -17.45
CA LYS A 242 -25.44 -8.94 -18.63
C LYS A 242 -24.41 -9.97 -18.16
N VAL A 243 -24.48 -11.18 -18.72
CA VAL A 243 -23.46 -12.20 -18.52
C VAL A 243 -22.17 -11.74 -19.19
N LEU A 244 -21.11 -11.61 -18.41
CA LEU A 244 -19.77 -11.23 -18.90
C LEU A 244 -18.81 -12.41 -18.93
N PHE A 245 -19.00 -13.42 -18.09
CA PHE A 245 -18.19 -14.64 -18.15
C PHE A 245 -19.11 -15.85 -18.15
N PRO A 246 -18.90 -16.81 -19.08
CA PRO A 246 -19.63 -18.06 -19.04
C PRO A 246 -19.23 -18.88 -17.81
N GLY A 247 -20.02 -19.89 -17.50
CA GLY A 247 -19.79 -20.80 -16.38
C GLY A 247 -21.11 -21.25 -15.77
N GLU A 248 -21.02 -22.11 -14.77
CA GLU A 248 -22.17 -22.64 -14.04
C GLU A 248 -21.99 -22.38 -12.53
N PRO A 249 -22.66 -21.36 -11.95
CA PRO A 249 -23.47 -20.32 -12.62
C PRO A 249 -22.60 -19.29 -13.37
N PRO A 250 -23.14 -18.62 -14.41
CA PRO A 250 -22.43 -17.57 -15.14
C PRO A 250 -22.17 -16.35 -14.24
N VAL A 251 -21.19 -15.52 -14.62
CA VAL A 251 -20.88 -14.28 -13.89
C VAL A 251 -21.45 -13.09 -14.65
N THR A 252 -22.23 -12.27 -13.95
CA THR A 252 -22.83 -11.05 -14.51
C THR A 252 -21.96 -9.82 -14.32
N LYS A 253 -22.29 -8.73 -15.01
CA LYS A 253 -21.66 -7.42 -14.81
C LYS A 253 -21.84 -6.92 -13.37
N ARG A 254 -23.00 -7.15 -12.76
CA ARG A 254 -23.27 -6.82 -11.35
C ARG A 254 -22.27 -7.50 -10.42
N GLU A 255 -22.08 -8.81 -10.62
CA GLU A 255 -21.15 -9.58 -9.79
C GLU A 255 -19.69 -9.14 -9.99
N LEU A 256 -19.29 -8.84 -11.23
CA LEU A 256 -17.98 -8.25 -11.51
C LEU A 256 -17.79 -6.92 -10.77
N LEU A 257 -18.78 -6.03 -10.79
CA LEU A 257 -18.72 -4.73 -10.09
C LEU A 257 -18.61 -4.91 -8.57
N ALA A 258 -19.39 -5.84 -8.00
CA ALA A 258 -19.33 -6.16 -6.59
C ALA A 258 -17.94 -6.71 -6.18
N TYR A 259 -17.37 -7.60 -7.00
CA TYR A 259 -15.99 -8.06 -6.82
C TYR A 259 -15.00 -6.90 -6.90
N THR A 260 -15.05 -6.11 -7.97
CA THR A 260 -14.12 -5.00 -8.19
C THR A 260 -14.15 -4.01 -7.03
N ALA A 261 -15.34 -3.68 -6.52
CA ALA A 261 -15.45 -2.77 -5.38
C ALA A 261 -14.83 -3.34 -4.10
N ARG A 262 -14.98 -4.64 -3.84
CA ARG A 262 -14.36 -5.29 -2.67
C ARG A 262 -12.84 -5.42 -2.78
N ILE A 263 -12.33 -5.73 -3.97
CA ILE A 263 -10.90 -5.97 -4.17
C ILE A 263 -10.11 -4.69 -4.43
N ALA A 264 -10.75 -3.62 -4.92
CA ALA A 264 -10.07 -2.41 -5.36
C ALA A 264 -9.14 -1.82 -4.30
N PRO A 265 -9.49 -1.73 -3.01
CA PRO A 265 -8.57 -1.20 -2.00
C PRO A 265 -7.25 -1.96 -1.86
N VAL A 266 -7.28 -3.27 -2.12
CA VAL A 266 -6.10 -4.16 -2.08
C VAL A 266 -5.36 -4.12 -3.41
N ALA A 267 -6.07 -3.92 -4.53
CA ALA A 267 -5.46 -3.83 -5.86
C ALA A 267 -4.77 -2.49 -6.11
N ILE A 268 -5.37 -1.37 -5.67
CA ILE A 268 -4.92 0.01 -5.97
C ILE A 268 -3.44 0.27 -5.67
N PRO A 269 -2.80 -0.21 -4.59
CA PRO A 269 -1.36 -0.04 -4.38
C PRO A 269 -0.48 -0.48 -5.55
N TYR A 270 -0.92 -1.49 -6.31
CA TYR A 270 -0.19 -2.01 -7.46
C TYR A 270 -0.48 -1.23 -8.75
N LEU A 271 -1.46 -0.32 -8.74
CA LEU A 271 -1.94 0.45 -9.90
C LEU A 271 -1.74 1.96 -9.74
N ARG A 272 -1.67 2.47 -8.51
CA ARG A 272 -1.55 3.90 -8.21
C ARG A 272 -0.33 4.49 -8.89
N GLY A 273 -0.52 5.67 -9.47
CA GLY A 273 0.49 6.42 -10.22
C GLY A 273 0.86 5.79 -11.56
N ARG A 274 0.21 4.71 -12.00
CA ARG A 274 0.57 3.99 -13.23
C ARG A 274 -0.46 4.22 -14.33
N PRO A 275 -0.03 4.60 -15.54
CA PRO A 275 -0.88 4.59 -16.71
C PRO A 275 -1.47 3.19 -16.93
N LEU A 276 -2.77 3.12 -17.22
CA LEU A 276 -3.51 1.87 -17.30
C LEU A 276 -3.93 1.55 -18.72
N ASN A 277 -3.50 0.39 -19.22
CA ASN A 277 -4.05 -0.22 -20.42
C ASN A 277 -5.24 -1.12 -20.02
N LEU A 278 -6.42 -0.87 -20.58
CA LEU A 278 -7.61 -1.68 -20.31
C LEU A 278 -7.85 -2.67 -21.45
N HIS A 279 -8.13 -3.92 -21.12
CA HIS A 279 -8.61 -4.90 -22.10
C HIS A 279 -10.12 -5.11 -21.92
N ARG A 280 -10.89 -4.65 -22.91
CA ARG A 280 -12.35 -4.52 -22.81
C ARG A 280 -13.07 -5.64 -23.54
N TYR A 281 -14.13 -6.11 -22.90
CA TYR A 281 -15.07 -7.11 -23.42
C TYR A 281 -16.51 -6.66 -23.14
N PRO A 282 -17.01 -5.63 -23.85
CA PRO A 282 -18.37 -5.15 -23.62
C PRO A 282 -19.42 -6.24 -23.81
N ASP A 283 -19.15 -7.23 -24.67
CA ASP A 283 -20.03 -8.37 -25.00
C ASP A 283 -19.68 -9.67 -24.26
N GLY A 284 -18.81 -9.59 -23.24
CA GLY A 284 -18.40 -10.74 -22.45
C GLY A 284 -17.17 -11.48 -22.99
N ALA A 285 -16.63 -12.36 -22.16
CA ALA A 285 -15.37 -13.06 -22.36
C ALA A 285 -15.37 -14.05 -23.54
N ASP A 286 -16.55 -14.48 -23.99
CA ASP A 286 -16.71 -15.37 -25.16
C ASP A 286 -16.66 -14.60 -26.50
N ALA A 287 -16.74 -13.27 -26.45
CA ALA A 287 -16.61 -12.40 -27.60
C ALA A 287 -15.16 -11.88 -27.75
N LYS A 288 -14.87 -11.31 -28.92
CA LYS A 288 -13.56 -10.69 -29.17
C LYS A 288 -13.40 -9.43 -28.33
N GLY A 289 -12.41 -9.43 -27.43
CA GLY A 289 -11.98 -8.23 -26.70
C GLY A 289 -11.13 -7.28 -27.54
N PHE A 290 -10.92 -6.07 -27.03
CA PHE A 290 -10.04 -5.07 -27.65
C PHE A 290 -9.30 -4.23 -26.61
N TRP A 291 -8.09 -3.80 -26.96
CA TRP A 291 -7.29 -2.91 -26.15
C TRP A 291 -7.82 -1.48 -26.19
N HIS A 292 -7.95 -0.86 -25.04
CA HIS A 292 -8.37 0.51 -24.87
C HIS A 292 -7.36 1.23 -23.97
N LYS A 293 -6.51 2.04 -24.61
CA LYS A 293 -5.43 2.78 -23.94
C LYS A 293 -5.82 4.24 -23.68
N GLN A 294 -6.46 4.86 -24.68
CA GLN A 294 -6.91 6.24 -24.61
C GLN A 294 -7.98 6.42 -23.53
N ARG A 295 -7.83 7.43 -22.67
CA ARG A 295 -8.90 7.88 -21.77
C ARG A 295 -10.06 8.38 -22.61
N PRO A 296 -11.28 7.84 -22.46
CA PRO A 296 -12.41 8.25 -23.29
C PRO A 296 -12.92 9.64 -22.88
N ASP A 297 -13.41 10.42 -23.83
CA ASP A 297 -13.90 11.80 -23.59
C ASP A 297 -15.06 11.89 -22.60
N HIS A 298 -15.83 10.81 -22.47
CA HIS A 298 -16.95 10.70 -21.51
C HIS A 298 -16.52 10.11 -20.16
N ALA A 299 -15.22 9.92 -19.92
CA ALA A 299 -14.71 9.55 -18.61
C ALA A 299 -15.06 10.65 -17.59
N PRO A 300 -15.46 10.30 -16.35
CA PRO A 300 -15.72 11.28 -15.31
C PRO A 300 -14.51 12.18 -15.04
N ASP A 301 -14.75 13.45 -14.72
CA ASP A 301 -13.68 14.43 -14.49
C ASP A 301 -12.75 14.07 -13.32
N TRP A 302 -13.27 13.33 -12.34
CA TRP A 302 -12.47 12.85 -11.21
C TRP A 302 -11.58 11.65 -11.56
N LEU A 303 -11.79 11.00 -12.71
CA LEU A 303 -10.98 9.87 -13.13
C LEU A 303 -9.59 10.36 -13.54
N GLY A 304 -8.58 9.94 -12.78
CA GLY A 304 -7.18 10.27 -13.01
C GLY A 304 -6.74 10.04 -14.46
N ALA A 305 -5.87 10.93 -14.92
CA ALA A 305 -5.38 10.96 -16.27
C ALA A 305 -3.89 11.31 -16.30
N TRP A 306 -3.16 10.72 -17.23
CA TRP A 306 -1.79 11.12 -17.54
C TRP A 306 -1.68 11.34 -19.04
N ASP A 307 -1.24 12.54 -19.41
CA ASP A 307 -0.88 12.86 -20.78
C ASP A 307 0.55 12.40 -21.05
N ASN A 308 0.72 11.49 -21.99
CA ASN A 308 2.01 10.99 -22.42
C ASN A 308 2.71 12.07 -23.26
N PRO A 309 3.78 12.71 -22.73
CA PRO A 309 4.46 13.80 -23.43
C PRO A 309 5.23 13.30 -24.68
N GLU A 310 5.48 12.00 -24.77
CA GLU A 310 6.22 11.35 -25.85
C GLU A 310 5.28 10.66 -26.86
N ALA A 311 3.98 10.94 -26.83
CA ALA A 311 3.02 10.34 -27.76
C ALA A 311 3.27 10.83 -29.21
N ASP A 312 3.58 9.90 -30.10
CA ASP A 312 3.70 10.18 -31.53
C ASP A 312 2.32 10.50 -32.15
N PRO A 313 2.28 11.23 -33.29
CA PRO A 313 1.02 11.51 -34.00
C PRO A 313 0.24 10.23 -34.33
N GLY A 314 -0.99 10.13 -33.80
CA GLY A 314 -1.86 8.97 -33.99
C GLY A 314 -1.70 7.87 -32.93
N GLU A 315 -0.77 8.02 -31.99
CA GLU A 315 -0.69 7.18 -30.80
C GLU A 315 -1.61 7.67 -29.67
N THR A 316 -1.67 6.88 -28.61
CA THR A 316 -2.45 7.25 -27.41
C THR A 316 -1.78 8.41 -26.70
N THR A 317 -2.52 9.50 -26.54
CA THR A 317 -2.02 10.72 -25.89
C THR A 317 -2.32 10.75 -24.40
N THR A 318 -3.50 10.27 -24.00
CA THR A 318 -3.96 10.37 -22.61
C THR A 318 -4.36 9.00 -22.10
N TYR A 319 -3.77 8.57 -21.00
CA TYR A 319 -4.06 7.31 -20.34
C TYR A 319 -4.91 7.53 -19.08
N VAL A 320 -5.70 6.52 -18.70
CA VAL A 320 -6.33 6.49 -17.37
C VAL A 320 -5.26 6.17 -16.32
N VAL A 321 -5.31 6.86 -15.18
CA VAL A 321 -4.52 6.52 -13.98
C VAL A 321 -5.50 6.20 -12.85
N ALA A 322 -5.40 4.99 -12.31
CA ALA A 322 -6.35 4.48 -11.30
C ALA A 322 -5.79 4.68 -9.89
N ASP A 323 -5.88 5.90 -9.36
CA ASP A 323 -5.33 6.25 -8.03
C ASP A 323 -6.29 6.00 -6.87
N GLU A 324 -7.57 5.82 -7.15
CA GLU A 324 -8.62 5.57 -6.17
C GLU A 324 -9.49 4.35 -6.52
N PRO A 325 -10.04 3.62 -5.54
CA PRO A 325 -10.82 2.40 -5.79
C PRO A 325 -12.01 2.57 -6.74
N ALA A 326 -12.70 3.72 -6.70
CA ALA A 326 -13.80 4.02 -7.60
C ALA A 326 -13.38 3.99 -9.09
N ALA A 327 -12.13 4.31 -9.41
CA ALA A 327 -11.61 4.27 -10.78
C ALA A 327 -11.63 2.83 -11.35
N LEU A 328 -11.33 1.82 -10.53
CA LEU A 328 -11.41 0.42 -10.94
C LEU A 328 -12.85 -0.04 -11.12
N VAL A 329 -13.76 0.37 -10.24
CA VAL A 329 -15.20 0.09 -10.38
C VAL A 329 -15.73 0.72 -11.67
N TRP A 330 -15.31 1.95 -11.98
CA TRP A 330 -15.61 2.59 -13.26
C TRP A 330 -15.05 1.79 -14.44
N ALA A 331 -13.80 1.33 -14.38
CA ALA A 331 -13.19 0.53 -15.46
C ALA A 331 -13.95 -0.78 -15.70
N ALA A 332 -14.38 -1.47 -14.64
CA ALA A 332 -15.23 -2.65 -14.73
C ALA A 332 -16.60 -2.32 -15.35
N ASN A 333 -17.24 -1.20 -14.96
CA ASN A 333 -18.48 -0.74 -15.57
C ASN A 333 -18.31 -0.39 -17.07
N PHE A 334 -17.14 0.14 -17.42
CA PHE A 334 -16.73 0.42 -18.79
C PHE A 334 -16.44 -0.86 -19.61
N GLY A 335 -16.52 -2.03 -18.98
CA GLY A 335 -16.37 -3.34 -19.63
C GLY A 335 -14.92 -3.81 -19.71
N ALA A 336 -14.00 -3.22 -18.93
CA ALA A 336 -12.64 -3.74 -18.80
C ALA A 336 -12.65 -4.99 -17.90
N LEU A 337 -12.27 -6.13 -18.46
CA LEU A 337 -12.14 -7.38 -17.71
C LEU A 337 -10.69 -7.61 -17.24
N GLU A 338 -9.71 -7.02 -17.92
CA GLU A 338 -8.30 -7.06 -17.49
C GLU A 338 -7.74 -5.65 -17.32
N TRP A 339 -6.91 -5.50 -16.28
CA TRP A 339 -6.20 -4.28 -15.93
C TRP A 339 -4.70 -4.49 -16.17
N HIS A 340 -4.08 -3.65 -16.98
CA HIS A 340 -2.68 -3.75 -17.33
C HIS A 340 -1.93 -2.44 -17.04
N PRO A 341 -1.52 -2.20 -15.79
CA PRO A 341 -0.76 -1.02 -15.42
C PRO A 341 0.63 -1.07 -16.07
N TRP A 342 1.19 0.09 -16.36
CA TRP A 342 2.61 0.19 -16.66
C TRP A 342 3.44 -0.20 -15.44
N THR A 343 4.62 -0.77 -15.68
CA THR A 343 5.54 -1.19 -14.60
C THR A 343 6.38 -0.03 -14.08
N SER A 344 6.34 1.12 -14.75
CA SER A 344 6.83 2.43 -14.32
C SER A 344 5.68 3.33 -13.84
N LEU A 345 6.02 4.36 -13.06
CA LEU A 345 5.09 5.42 -12.68
C LEU A 345 4.96 6.47 -13.79
N ALA A 346 3.83 7.17 -13.85
CA ALA A 346 3.59 8.29 -14.75
C ALA A 346 4.61 9.44 -14.56
N THR A 347 5.14 9.59 -13.35
CA THR A 347 6.16 10.59 -12.99
C THR A 347 7.56 10.22 -13.47
N ALA A 348 7.83 8.93 -13.71
CA ALA A 348 9.11 8.43 -14.22
C ALA A 348 8.86 7.29 -15.25
N PRO A 349 8.33 7.60 -16.45
CA PRO A 349 7.83 6.58 -17.38
C PRO A 349 8.87 5.58 -17.89
N HIS A 350 10.16 5.95 -17.85
CA HIS A 350 11.30 5.13 -18.32
C HIS A 350 11.96 4.31 -17.21
N GLU A 351 11.56 4.52 -15.96
CA GLU A 351 12.12 3.85 -14.79
C GLU A 351 11.11 2.83 -14.24
N PRO A 352 11.23 1.54 -14.58
CA PRO A 352 10.38 0.52 -13.99
C PRO A 352 10.63 0.41 -12.48
N THR A 353 9.55 0.23 -11.74
CA THR A 353 9.58 -0.07 -10.29
C THR A 353 9.72 -1.58 -10.00
N TYR A 354 9.65 -2.41 -11.04
CA TYR A 354 9.77 -3.87 -10.93
C TYR A 354 10.61 -4.45 -12.08
N ALA A 355 11.46 -5.41 -11.74
CA ALA A 355 11.94 -6.42 -12.68
C ALA A 355 11.01 -7.65 -12.63
N LEU A 356 10.78 -8.28 -13.77
CA LEU A 356 9.73 -9.28 -13.94
C LEU A 356 10.24 -10.52 -14.65
N VAL A 357 10.00 -11.70 -14.06
CA VAL A 357 10.13 -12.98 -14.76
C VAL A 357 8.74 -13.46 -15.15
N ASP A 358 8.48 -13.61 -16.45
CA ASP A 358 7.22 -14.17 -16.97
C ASP A 358 7.46 -15.59 -17.47
N ILE A 359 6.90 -16.58 -16.77
CA ILE A 359 7.05 -18.01 -17.08
C ILE A 359 5.83 -18.43 -17.89
N ASP A 360 5.99 -18.40 -19.22
CA ASP A 360 4.93 -18.68 -20.17
C ASP A 360 5.04 -20.11 -20.71
N PRO A 361 4.07 -20.99 -20.42
CA PRO A 361 4.08 -22.36 -20.94
C PRO A 361 3.83 -22.39 -22.44
N GLY A 362 4.60 -23.24 -23.14
CA GLY A 362 4.29 -23.65 -24.50
C GLY A 362 3.18 -24.71 -24.52
N GLU A 363 2.70 -25.06 -25.72
CA GLU A 363 1.60 -26.02 -25.90
C GLU A 363 1.87 -27.41 -25.30
N ARG A 364 3.14 -27.78 -25.13
CA ARG A 364 3.56 -29.08 -24.56
C ARG A 364 4.08 -28.96 -23.14
N THR A 365 4.15 -27.75 -22.58
CA THR A 365 4.62 -27.52 -21.21
C THR A 365 3.51 -27.84 -20.24
N THR A 366 3.75 -28.81 -19.37
CA THR A 366 2.84 -29.19 -18.30
C THR A 366 2.88 -28.16 -17.16
N TRP A 367 1.84 -28.14 -16.33
CA TRP A 367 1.79 -27.26 -15.16
C TRP A 367 2.92 -27.56 -14.16
N GLU A 368 3.26 -28.84 -13.97
CA GLU A 368 4.37 -29.25 -13.08
C GLU A 368 5.73 -28.71 -13.57
N GLU A 369 5.93 -28.66 -14.90
CA GLU A 369 7.14 -28.04 -15.48
C GLU A 369 7.16 -26.52 -15.24
N VAL A 370 6.01 -25.84 -15.29
CA VAL A 370 5.91 -24.41 -14.93
C VAL A 370 6.26 -24.20 -13.45
N LEU A 371 5.72 -25.03 -12.55
CA LEU A 371 6.07 -24.99 -11.13
C LEU A 371 7.55 -25.27 -10.89
N THR A 372 8.13 -26.24 -11.61
CA THR A 372 9.55 -26.54 -11.55
C THR A 372 10.39 -25.33 -11.96
N LEU A 373 10.05 -24.65 -13.06
CA LEU A 373 10.73 -23.42 -13.47
C LEU A 373 10.57 -22.33 -12.39
N ALA A 374 9.39 -22.13 -11.83
CA ALA A 374 9.16 -21.14 -10.78
C ALA A 374 9.97 -21.43 -9.50
N ARG A 375 10.05 -22.70 -9.08
CA ARG A 375 10.87 -23.15 -7.94
C ARG A 375 12.36 -22.95 -8.20
N LEU A 376 12.85 -23.14 -9.43
CA LEU A 376 14.24 -22.83 -9.76
C LEU A 376 14.53 -21.32 -9.68
N HIS A 377 13.59 -20.47 -10.12
CA HIS A 377 13.73 -19.02 -9.94
C HIS A 377 13.74 -18.64 -8.46
N ARG A 378 12.89 -19.26 -7.62
CA ARG A 378 12.94 -19.11 -6.16
C ARG A 378 14.34 -19.40 -5.63
N THR A 379 14.89 -20.58 -5.95
CA THR A 379 16.23 -20.98 -5.47
C THR A 379 17.31 -20.01 -5.92
N ALA A 380 17.27 -19.54 -7.17
CA ALA A 380 18.23 -18.58 -7.69
C ALA A 380 18.12 -17.22 -6.97
N LEU A 381 16.89 -16.73 -6.75
CA LEU A 381 16.64 -15.45 -6.06
C LEU A 381 17.00 -15.54 -4.57
N ASP A 382 16.70 -16.65 -3.91
CA ASP A 382 17.10 -16.92 -2.51
C ASP A 382 18.63 -16.94 -2.39
N HIS A 383 19.35 -17.54 -3.34
CA HIS A 383 20.82 -17.54 -3.36
C HIS A 383 21.41 -16.13 -3.54
N LEU A 384 20.77 -15.29 -4.36
CA LEU A 384 21.17 -13.91 -4.58
C LEU A 384 20.73 -12.95 -3.46
N GLY A 385 19.92 -13.41 -2.50
CA GLY A 385 19.34 -12.57 -1.45
C GLY A 385 18.32 -11.56 -1.96
N VAL A 386 17.67 -11.85 -3.10
CA VAL A 386 16.73 -10.94 -3.78
C VAL A 386 15.30 -11.18 -3.29
N LEU A 387 14.66 -10.12 -2.78
CA LEU A 387 13.24 -10.15 -2.44
C LEU A 387 12.39 -10.27 -3.70
N ALA A 388 11.56 -11.29 -3.76
CA ALA A 388 10.64 -11.51 -4.87
C ALA A 388 9.40 -12.28 -4.41
N ARG A 389 8.30 -12.16 -5.16
CA ARG A 389 7.10 -12.98 -4.95
C ARG A 389 6.47 -13.44 -6.28
N PRO A 390 5.94 -14.69 -6.32
CA PRO A 390 5.21 -15.19 -7.47
C PRO A 390 3.73 -14.82 -7.44
N LYS A 391 3.11 -14.73 -8.61
CA LYS A 391 1.66 -14.74 -8.78
C LYS A 391 1.25 -15.70 -9.88
N VAL A 392 0.12 -16.38 -9.69
CA VAL A 392 -0.52 -17.10 -10.78
C VAL A 392 -1.19 -16.09 -11.71
N THR A 393 -1.13 -16.34 -13.01
CA THR A 393 -1.68 -15.41 -14.00
C THR A 393 -3.20 -15.46 -14.12
N GLY A 394 -3.88 -16.48 -13.58
CA GLY A 394 -5.30 -16.75 -13.87
C GLY A 394 -5.53 -17.42 -15.23
N ARG A 395 -4.44 -17.82 -15.92
CA ARG A 395 -4.47 -18.50 -17.23
C ARG A 395 -3.62 -19.77 -17.20
N ARG A 396 -2.35 -19.67 -17.61
CA ARG A 396 -1.46 -20.83 -17.75
C ARG A 396 -0.09 -20.64 -17.09
N GLY A 397 0.38 -19.39 -16.98
CA GLY A 397 1.72 -19.07 -16.50
C GLY A 397 1.80 -18.57 -15.06
N ILE A 398 3.03 -18.34 -14.63
CA ILE A 398 3.40 -17.70 -13.35
C ILE A 398 4.27 -16.50 -13.64
N GLN A 399 4.07 -15.43 -12.89
CA GLN A 399 4.92 -14.24 -12.93
C GLN A 399 5.62 -14.06 -11.61
N VAL A 400 6.91 -13.74 -11.63
CA VAL A 400 7.70 -13.39 -10.44
C VAL A 400 8.02 -11.90 -10.50
N TRP A 401 7.65 -11.18 -9.44
CA TRP A 401 7.82 -9.75 -9.32
C TRP A 401 8.94 -9.43 -8.34
N ILE A 402 9.82 -8.52 -8.75
CA ILE A 402 11.04 -8.16 -8.04
C ILE A 402 11.06 -6.63 -7.94
N PRO A 403 10.77 -6.02 -6.78
CA PRO A 403 10.80 -4.56 -6.63
C PRO A 403 12.23 -4.06 -6.80
N VAL A 404 12.39 -2.92 -7.47
CA VAL A 404 13.69 -2.27 -7.66
C VAL A 404 13.65 -0.82 -7.17
N VAL A 405 14.79 -0.31 -6.71
CA VAL A 405 14.93 1.12 -6.37
C VAL A 405 14.79 1.99 -7.63
N PRO A 406 14.45 3.29 -7.48
CA PRO A 406 14.52 4.25 -8.60
C PRO A 406 15.91 4.28 -9.26
N GLY A 407 15.95 4.69 -10.55
CA GLY A 407 17.19 4.80 -11.33
C GLY A 407 17.51 3.62 -12.25
N TYR A 408 16.82 2.48 -12.13
CA TYR A 408 16.93 1.41 -13.14
C TYR A 408 16.14 1.76 -14.39
N THR A 409 16.72 1.52 -15.57
CA THR A 409 15.99 1.59 -16.85
C THR A 409 15.33 0.25 -17.21
N PHE A 410 14.44 0.28 -18.20
CA PHE A 410 13.91 -0.97 -18.79
C PHE A 410 15.00 -1.87 -19.38
N ASP A 411 16.06 -1.31 -19.95
CA ASP A 411 17.15 -2.10 -20.50
C ASP A 411 17.96 -2.79 -19.39
N ASP A 412 18.19 -2.12 -18.26
CA ASP A 412 18.89 -2.69 -17.11
C ASP A 412 18.12 -3.88 -16.52
N THR A 413 16.84 -3.67 -16.21
CA THR A 413 15.98 -4.73 -15.68
C THR A 413 15.83 -5.89 -16.66
N ARG A 414 15.68 -5.61 -17.96
CA ARG A 414 15.63 -6.64 -19.01
C ARG A 414 16.92 -7.46 -19.07
N ALA A 415 18.07 -6.80 -19.07
CA ALA A 415 19.37 -7.46 -19.14
C ALA A 415 19.61 -8.37 -17.92
N TRP A 416 19.29 -7.88 -16.73
CA TRP A 416 19.42 -8.65 -15.49
C TRP A 416 18.49 -9.87 -15.48
N VAL A 417 17.21 -9.69 -15.81
CA VAL A 417 16.25 -10.80 -15.90
C VAL A 417 16.64 -11.80 -16.99
N GLU A 418 17.16 -11.33 -18.12
CA GLU A 418 17.67 -12.21 -19.18
C GLU A 418 18.80 -13.11 -18.67
N GLN A 419 19.78 -12.53 -17.96
CA GLN A 419 20.88 -13.28 -17.37
C GLN A 419 20.42 -14.30 -16.32
N LEU A 420 19.50 -13.90 -15.43
CA LEU A 420 18.87 -14.79 -14.46
C LEU A 420 18.15 -15.95 -15.16
N SER A 421 17.27 -15.62 -16.10
CA SER A 421 16.45 -16.59 -16.84
C SER A 421 17.33 -17.57 -17.62
N ARG A 422 18.40 -17.09 -18.26
CA ARG A 422 19.34 -17.94 -18.99
C ARG A 422 20.09 -18.88 -18.06
N THR A 423 20.46 -18.42 -16.87
CA THR A 423 21.13 -19.25 -15.85
C THR A 423 20.20 -20.37 -15.37
N VAL A 424 18.94 -20.05 -15.05
CA VAL A 424 17.92 -21.05 -14.71
C VAL A 424 17.67 -22.00 -15.89
N GLY A 425 17.55 -21.49 -17.10
CA GLY A 425 17.30 -22.29 -18.30
C GLY A 425 18.43 -23.23 -18.69
N LYS A 426 19.67 -23.00 -18.23
CA LYS A 426 20.78 -23.97 -18.39
C LYS A 426 20.58 -25.24 -17.57
N VAL A 427 19.82 -25.18 -16.47
CA VAL A 427 19.52 -26.35 -15.62
C VAL A 427 18.52 -27.28 -16.32
N LEU A 428 17.57 -26.72 -17.07
CA LEU A 428 16.50 -27.46 -17.77
C LEU A 428 16.39 -27.05 -19.26
N PRO A 429 17.42 -27.32 -20.09
CA PRO A 429 17.48 -26.83 -21.47
C PRO A 429 16.41 -27.42 -22.39
N ASP A 430 15.87 -28.59 -22.04
CA ASP A 430 14.81 -29.25 -22.80
C ASP A 430 13.42 -28.65 -22.54
N LEU A 431 13.25 -27.90 -21.45
CA LEU A 431 11.99 -27.27 -21.07
C LEU A 431 11.84 -25.82 -21.53
N VAL A 432 12.95 -25.15 -21.87
CA VAL A 432 12.96 -23.73 -22.24
C VAL A 432 13.31 -23.52 -23.72
N SER A 433 12.65 -22.56 -24.36
CA SER A 433 13.01 -22.06 -25.69
C SER A 433 13.24 -20.55 -25.67
N TRP A 434 14.35 -20.13 -26.29
CA TRP A 434 14.73 -18.73 -26.49
C TRP A 434 14.28 -18.17 -27.84
N LYS A 435 13.53 -18.95 -28.63
CA LYS A 435 13.10 -18.55 -29.97
C LYS A 435 11.93 -17.58 -29.88
N TRP A 436 12.03 -16.49 -30.65
CA TRP A 436 10.99 -15.46 -30.75
C TRP A 436 9.67 -16.02 -31.28
N GLU A 437 9.69 -16.79 -32.36
CA GLU A 437 8.49 -17.33 -32.99
C GLU A 437 7.93 -18.55 -32.23
N VAL A 438 6.63 -18.53 -31.90
CA VAL A 438 5.95 -19.60 -31.15
C VAL A 438 6.12 -20.97 -31.82
N ARG A 439 5.98 -21.05 -33.14
CA ARG A 439 6.16 -22.29 -33.92
C ARG A 439 7.57 -22.86 -33.80
N ALA A 440 8.58 -22.01 -33.69
CA ALA A 440 9.98 -22.41 -33.53
C ALA A 440 10.31 -22.89 -32.11
N ARG A 441 9.43 -22.65 -31.13
CA ARG A 441 9.60 -23.09 -29.73
C ARG A 441 9.35 -24.59 -29.53
N LYS A 442 8.75 -25.28 -30.52
CA LYS A 442 8.43 -26.72 -30.48
C LYS A 442 7.62 -27.13 -29.23
N GLY A 443 6.78 -26.24 -28.72
CA GLY A 443 5.90 -26.46 -27.56
C GLY A 443 6.55 -26.27 -26.17
N ARG A 444 7.82 -25.83 -26.09
CA ARG A 444 8.53 -25.55 -24.84
C ARG A 444 8.11 -24.23 -24.20
N ALA A 445 8.41 -24.06 -22.92
CA ALA A 445 8.17 -22.83 -22.17
C ALA A 445 9.08 -21.69 -22.64
N ARG A 446 8.63 -20.45 -22.41
CA ARG A 446 9.43 -19.25 -22.56
C ARG A 446 9.61 -18.60 -21.19
N LEU A 447 10.86 -18.26 -20.87
CA LEU A 447 11.18 -17.34 -19.78
C LEU A 447 11.26 -15.94 -20.40
N ASP A 448 10.13 -15.23 -20.41
CA ASP A 448 9.95 -14.04 -21.21
C ASP A 448 10.45 -12.78 -20.49
N TYR A 449 11.76 -12.58 -20.53
CA TYR A 449 12.39 -11.35 -20.04
C TYR A 449 11.98 -10.11 -20.84
N THR A 450 11.34 -10.26 -22.01
CA THR A 450 10.98 -9.16 -22.92
C THR A 450 9.74 -8.39 -22.48
N GLN A 451 9.10 -8.84 -21.39
CA GLN A 451 8.08 -8.11 -20.66
C GLN A 451 8.65 -6.90 -19.92
N ASN A 452 9.97 -6.87 -19.65
CA ASN A 452 10.67 -5.71 -19.09
C ASN A 452 10.93 -4.68 -20.20
N ALA A 453 9.87 -4.07 -20.70
CA ALA A 453 9.95 -2.98 -21.66
C ALA A 453 8.81 -1.98 -21.48
N ILE A 454 9.02 -0.75 -21.93
CA ILE A 454 8.03 0.31 -21.83
C ILE A 454 6.70 -0.09 -22.49
N ASN A 455 5.58 0.27 -21.85
CA ASN A 455 4.21 0.03 -22.36
C ASN A 455 3.89 -1.44 -22.67
N LYS A 456 4.62 -2.41 -22.10
CA LYS A 456 4.26 -3.84 -22.18
C LYS A 456 3.05 -4.13 -21.29
N THR A 457 2.17 -4.98 -21.80
CA THR A 457 0.90 -5.29 -21.15
C THR A 457 1.07 -6.47 -20.19
N LEU A 458 1.07 -6.16 -18.90
CA LEU A 458 1.20 -7.14 -17.82
C LEU A 458 -0.05 -7.10 -16.95
N VAL A 459 -0.69 -8.25 -16.72
CA VAL A 459 -1.94 -8.28 -15.94
C VAL A 459 -1.65 -7.94 -14.47
N ALA A 460 -2.41 -6.99 -13.92
CA ALA A 460 -2.24 -6.55 -12.54
C ALA A 460 -2.52 -7.67 -11.52
N PRO A 461 -1.90 -7.62 -10.33
CA PRO A 461 -2.42 -8.33 -9.16
C PRO A 461 -3.92 -8.10 -8.99
N TYR A 462 -4.65 -9.17 -8.72
CA TYR A 462 -6.11 -9.18 -8.52
C TYR A 462 -6.98 -8.80 -9.74
N SER A 463 -6.39 -8.58 -10.91
CA SER A 463 -7.18 -8.41 -12.13
C SER A 463 -7.90 -9.72 -12.50
N PRO A 464 -9.19 -9.67 -12.88
CA PRO A 464 -9.86 -10.79 -13.53
C PRO A 464 -9.21 -11.15 -14.87
N ARG A 465 -9.53 -12.35 -15.36
CA ARG A 465 -9.13 -12.87 -16.67
C ARG A 465 -10.39 -13.29 -17.47
N PRO A 466 -10.46 -13.02 -18.78
CA PRO A 466 -11.63 -13.30 -19.62
C PRO A 466 -11.65 -14.78 -20.00
N ALA A 467 -12.06 -15.60 -19.04
CA ALA A 467 -12.22 -17.04 -19.13
C ALA A 467 -13.43 -17.48 -18.28
N PRO A 468 -13.98 -18.68 -18.52
CA PRO A 468 -15.11 -19.19 -17.76
C PRO A 468 -14.86 -19.17 -16.25
N GLY A 469 -15.86 -18.72 -15.49
CA GLY A 469 -15.79 -18.56 -14.03
C GLY A 469 -15.01 -17.34 -13.54
N ALA A 470 -14.50 -16.48 -14.45
CA ALA A 470 -13.74 -15.26 -14.12
C ALA A 470 -12.53 -15.52 -13.18
N PRO A 471 -11.53 -16.30 -13.62
CA PRO A 471 -10.32 -16.52 -12.84
C PRO A 471 -9.55 -15.20 -12.63
N VAL A 472 -8.77 -15.14 -11.57
CA VAL A 472 -8.08 -13.91 -11.13
C VAL A 472 -6.57 -14.14 -11.14
N SER A 473 -5.79 -13.12 -11.48
CA SER A 473 -4.34 -13.17 -11.28
C SER A 473 -4.02 -12.93 -9.79
N VAL A 474 -3.57 -13.95 -9.08
CA VAL A 474 -3.47 -13.92 -7.60
C VAL A 474 -2.02 -13.99 -7.13
N PRO A 475 -1.54 -13.00 -6.36
CA PRO A 475 -0.32 -13.09 -5.54
C PRO A 475 -0.29 -14.33 -4.66
N ILE A 476 0.83 -15.05 -4.65
CA ILE A 476 1.03 -16.24 -3.81
C ILE A 476 2.40 -16.19 -3.10
N GLY A 477 2.49 -16.86 -1.96
CA GLY A 477 3.76 -17.10 -1.28
C GLY A 477 4.58 -18.18 -1.99
N TRP A 478 5.91 -18.14 -1.82
CA TRP A 478 6.81 -19.15 -2.39
C TRP A 478 6.50 -20.58 -1.97
N GLY A 479 6.04 -20.78 -0.73
CA GLY A 479 5.64 -22.11 -0.23
C GLY A 479 4.33 -22.63 -0.84
N GLU A 480 3.50 -21.76 -1.44
CA GLU A 480 2.28 -22.20 -2.13
C GLU A 480 2.58 -22.88 -3.47
N LEU A 481 3.80 -22.74 -4.01
CA LEU A 481 4.23 -23.51 -5.18
C LEU A 481 4.28 -25.01 -4.91
N ASP A 482 4.36 -25.43 -3.65
CA ASP A 482 4.43 -26.83 -3.25
C ASP A 482 3.04 -27.42 -2.93
N ASP A 483 1.96 -26.63 -3.07
CA ASP A 483 0.59 -27.10 -2.92
C ASP A 483 0.18 -27.96 -4.13
N PRO A 484 -0.12 -29.27 -3.95
CA PRO A 484 -0.52 -30.15 -5.06
C PRO A 484 -1.86 -29.75 -5.71
N GLY A 485 -2.67 -28.95 -5.02
CA GLY A 485 -3.92 -28.40 -5.53
C GLY A 485 -3.76 -27.06 -6.26
N LEU A 486 -2.55 -26.49 -6.33
CA LEU A 486 -2.32 -25.23 -7.04
C LEU A 486 -2.58 -25.41 -8.53
N ARG A 487 -3.39 -24.51 -9.08
CA ARG A 487 -3.66 -24.38 -10.53
C ARG A 487 -3.52 -22.91 -10.92
N PRO A 488 -3.18 -22.60 -12.18
CA PRO A 488 -2.99 -21.21 -12.61
C PRO A 488 -4.27 -20.37 -12.53
N ASP A 489 -5.44 -21.00 -12.54
CA ASP A 489 -6.79 -20.43 -12.51
C ASP A 489 -7.56 -20.80 -11.25
N ARG A 490 -6.86 -21.24 -10.19
CA ARG A 490 -7.47 -21.78 -8.96
C ARG A 490 -8.50 -20.84 -8.32
N TRP A 491 -8.22 -19.54 -8.35
CA TRP A 491 -9.05 -18.52 -7.71
C TRP A 491 -9.81 -17.72 -8.75
N THR A 492 -11.08 -17.47 -8.45
CA THR A 492 -11.99 -16.66 -9.24
C THR A 492 -12.44 -15.44 -8.45
N ILE A 493 -13.18 -14.55 -9.09
CA ILE A 493 -13.76 -13.39 -8.40
C ILE A 493 -14.63 -13.80 -7.19
N ARG A 494 -15.16 -15.03 -7.18
CA ARG A 494 -15.99 -15.59 -6.09
C ARG A 494 -15.20 -16.12 -4.92
N THR A 495 -13.95 -16.54 -5.12
CA THR A 495 -13.17 -17.29 -4.12
C THR A 495 -11.91 -16.57 -3.66
N VAL A 496 -11.46 -15.55 -4.40
CA VAL A 496 -10.22 -14.83 -4.08
C VAL A 496 -10.34 -13.98 -2.80
N LEU A 497 -11.54 -13.47 -2.48
CA LEU A 497 -11.74 -12.68 -1.26
C LEU A 497 -11.59 -13.54 0.01
N ASP A 498 -12.10 -14.77 0.00
CA ASP A 498 -11.88 -15.73 1.10
C ASP A 498 -10.39 -16.10 1.24
N ARG A 499 -9.69 -16.24 0.11
CA ARG A 499 -8.24 -16.45 0.10
C ARG A 499 -7.52 -15.25 0.72
N LEU A 500 -7.93 -14.03 0.39
CA LEU A 500 -7.33 -12.83 0.94
C LEU A 500 -7.60 -12.71 2.45
N ALA A 501 -8.82 -12.95 2.90
CA ALA A 501 -9.16 -12.94 4.33
C ALA A 501 -8.37 -13.99 5.13
N SER A 502 -8.14 -15.17 4.55
CA SER A 502 -7.46 -16.28 5.24
C SER A 502 -5.93 -16.16 5.28
N ARG A 503 -5.28 -15.57 4.28
CA ARG A 503 -3.80 -15.46 4.31
C ARG A 503 -3.20 -14.10 3.99
N GLY A 504 -4.02 -13.06 3.91
CA GLY A 504 -3.59 -11.73 3.53
C GLY A 504 -3.07 -11.68 2.10
N ASP A 505 -2.39 -10.57 1.80
CA ASP A 505 -1.78 -10.28 0.52
C ASP A 505 -0.26 -10.56 0.55
N PRO A 506 0.22 -11.65 -0.09
CA PRO A 506 1.64 -11.95 -0.15
C PRO A 506 2.48 -10.89 -0.88
N PHE A 507 1.90 -10.13 -1.80
CA PHE A 507 2.57 -9.07 -2.55
C PHE A 507 2.71 -7.78 -1.75
N GLN A 508 2.00 -7.61 -0.64
CA GLN A 508 2.18 -6.46 0.24
C GLN A 508 3.64 -6.31 0.70
N ALA A 509 4.36 -7.42 0.81
CA ALA A 509 5.79 -7.43 1.12
C ALA A 509 6.68 -6.79 0.04
N LEU A 510 6.19 -6.58 -1.17
CA LEU A 510 6.91 -5.93 -2.27
C LEU A 510 6.65 -4.43 -2.36
N LEU A 511 5.57 -3.94 -1.75
CA LEU A 511 5.24 -2.51 -1.72
C LEU A 511 6.33 -1.76 -0.95
N ASP A 512 6.83 -0.68 -1.54
CA ASP A 512 7.89 0.20 -1.01
C ASP A 512 9.18 -0.52 -0.58
N ALA A 513 9.38 -1.75 -1.09
CA ALA A 513 10.52 -2.61 -0.78
C ALA A 513 11.55 -2.63 -1.93
N GLY A 514 11.75 -1.49 -2.59
CA GLY A 514 12.73 -1.35 -3.67
C GLY A 514 14.12 -1.80 -3.21
N GLN A 515 14.79 -2.60 -4.04
CA GLN A 515 16.15 -3.09 -3.77
C GLN A 515 17.06 -2.90 -4.99
N GLU A 516 18.37 -2.94 -4.75
CA GLU A 516 19.36 -3.03 -5.82
C GLU A 516 19.43 -4.47 -6.33
N LEU A 517 19.55 -4.64 -7.64
CA LEU A 517 19.74 -5.93 -8.28
C LEU A 517 21.22 -6.34 -8.20
N PRO A 518 21.56 -7.46 -7.53
CA PRO A 518 22.96 -7.90 -7.39
C PRO A 518 23.52 -8.44 -8.71
N GLU A 519 24.83 -8.43 -8.87
CA GLU A 519 25.47 -9.10 -9.99
C GLU A 519 25.23 -10.62 -9.96
N ILE A 520 24.95 -11.21 -11.12
CA ILE A 520 24.75 -12.65 -11.28
C ILE A 520 26.06 -13.26 -11.77
N THR A 521 26.88 -13.79 -10.88
CA THR A 521 28.17 -14.43 -11.21
C THR A 521 28.02 -15.85 -11.72
#